data_AF-A0A941G826-F1
#
_entry.id   AF-A0A941G826-F1
#
_cell.length_a   1.000
_cell.length_b   1.000
_cell.length_c   1.000
_cell.angle_alpha   90.00
_cell.angle_beta   90.00
_cell.angle_gamma   90.00
#
_symmetry.space_group_name_H-M   'P 1'
#
loop_
_entity.id
_entity.type
_entity.pdbx_description
1 polymer ?
#
loop_
_entity_poly.entity_id
_entity_poly.type
_entity_poly.pdbx_seq_one_letter_code
_entity_poly.pdbx_strand_id
1 'polypeptide(L)'
;TNFHHGNGGGHTTYVLSLVRALQGSHDIMIAAPAGSRLFVEASRMPGLRVVQLDFKGGLLATWPGLRRMRMLLKTERFDLVHVNGAVDHRLCMLAGAGLRGGRPAIVYTQHNSRLAGSVGAFLRARLATDRVICVSEHTRRSLMDSPYA
;
A
#
# COMPACT_ATOMS: atom_id res chain seq x y z
N THR A 1 -2.19 2.76 -0.25
CA THR A 1 -2.28 2.50 1.19
C THR A 1 -1.08 3.09 1.91
N ASN A 2 -1.19 3.34 3.22
CA ASN A 2 -0.04 3.69 4.06
C ASN A 2 -0.28 3.20 5.50
N PHE A 3 0.66 2.45 6.07
CA PHE A 3 0.54 1.84 7.40
C PHE A 3 0.98 2.75 8.57
N HIS A 4 1.52 3.93 8.28
CA HIS A 4 2.06 4.81 9.32
C HIS A 4 0.95 5.48 10.15
N HIS A 5 1.07 5.38 11.48
CA HIS A 5 0.31 6.18 12.42
C HIS A 5 1.02 7.54 12.66
N GLY A 6 0.29 8.53 13.17
CA GLY A 6 0.82 9.87 13.42
C GLY A 6 1.20 10.59 12.12
N ASN A 7 2.34 11.28 12.11
CA ASN A 7 2.73 12.14 10.98
C ASN A 7 3.09 11.36 9.71
N GLY A 8 3.67 10.15 9.84
CA GLY A 8 4.08 9.30 8.70
C GLY A 8 5.23 9.86 7.82
N GLY A 9 5.64 11.11 8.04
CA GLY A 9 6.83 11.72 7.42
C GLY A 9 6.74 11.76 5.90
N GLY A 10 7.85 11.46 5.23
CA GLY A 10 7.97 11.50 3.77
C GLY A 10 6.94 10.65 3.02
N HIS A 11 6.49 9.52 3.59
CA HIS A 11 5.44 8.68 2.99
C HIS A 11 4.12 9.44 2.84
N THR A 12 3.74 10.20 3.87
CA THR A 12 2.48 10.98 3.85
C THR A 12 2.54 12.06 2.78
N THR A 13 3.64 12.83 2.75
CA THR A 13 3.84 13.88 1.74
C THR A 13 3.83 13.29 0.33
N TYR A 14 4.57 12.20 0.11
CA TYR A 14 4.61 11.52 -1.19
C TYR A 14 3.22 11.08 -1.66
N VAL A 15 2.46 10.38 -0.81
CA VAL A 15 1.13 9.86 -1.19
C VAL A 15 0.18 11.02 -1.50
N LEU A 16 0.17 12.08 -0.68
CA LEU A 16 -0.70 13.24 -0.93
C LEU A 16 -0.34 13.98 -2.21
N SER A 17 0.95 14.16 -2.50
CA SER A 17 1.39 14.77 -3.76
C SER A 17 0.99 13.92 -4.97
N LEU A 18 1.14 12.59 -4.88
CA LEU A 18 0.74 11.67 -5.94
C LEU A 18 -0.76 11.73 -6.19
N VAL A 19 -1.57 11.72 -5.14
CA VAL A 19 -3.04 11.79 -5.28
C VAL A 19 -3.46 13.12 -5.90
N ARG A 20 -2.91 14.26 -5.46
CA ARG A 20 -3.21 15.56 -6.07
C ARG A 20 -2.92 15.60 -7.57
N ALA A 21 -1.85 14.94 -8.02
CA ALA A 21 -1.49 14.88 -9.43
C ALA A 21 -2.41 13.97 -10.26
N LEU A 22 -3.01 12.94 -9.65
CA LEU A 22 -3.76 11.91 -10.36
C LEU A 22 -5.29 12.02 -10.25
N GLN A 23 -5.81 12.74 -9.26
CA GLN A 23 -7.23 12.76 -8.92
C GLN A 23 -8.14 13.27 -10.07
N GLY A 24 -7.59 14.06 -11.00
CA GLY A 24 -8.33 14.56 -12.16
C GLY A 24 -8.55 13.51 -13.27
N SER A 25 -7.86 12.37 -13.21
CA SER A 25 -7.90 11.35 -14.25
C SER A 25 -8.15 9.93 -13.73
N HIS A 26 -8.22 9.77 -12.40
CA HIS A 26 -8.36 8.46 -11.75
C HIS A 26 -9.32 8.54 -10.58
N ASP A 27 -10.11 7.48 -10.37
CA ASP A 27 -10.86 7.28 -9.12
C ASP A 27 -9.91 6.71 -8.07
N ILE A 28 -9.69 7.48 -7.00
CA ILE A 28 -8.68 7.18 -5.99
C ILE A 28 -9.37 6.92 -4.65
N MET A 29 -8.98 5.81 -4.02
CA MET A 29 -9.28 5.53 -2.64
C MET A 29 -8.00 5.42 -1.80
N ILE A 30 -7.94 6.13 -0.68
CA ILE A 30 -6.85 5.99 0.30
C ILE A 30 -7.31 5.15 1.48
N ALA A 31 -6.57 4.09 1.79
CA ALA A 31 -6.68 3.37 3.06
C ALA A 31 -5.50 3.70 3.97
N ALA A 32 -5.80 4.20 5.17
CA ALA A 32 -4.82 4.63 6.19
C ALA A 32 -5.37 4.48 7.62
N PRO A 33 -4.52 4.34 8.65
CA PRO A 33 -4.95 4.33 10.04
C PRO A 33 -5.72 5.59 10.43
N ALA A 34 -6.74 5.45 11.27
CA ALA A 34 -7.45 6.60 11.81
C ALA A 34 -6.50 7.53 12.58
N GLY A 35 -6.73 8.83 12.44
CA GLY A 35 -5.90 9.86 13.07
C GLY A 35 -4.48 9.99 12.51
N SER A 36 -4.09 9.16 11.54
CA SER A 36 -2.85 9.42 10.79
C SER A 36 -2.97 10.73 10.02
N ARG A 37 -1.86 11.45 9.86
CA ARG A 37 -1.83 12.69 9.08
C ARG A 37 -2.33 12.46 7.65
N LEU A 38 -1.98 11.33 7.04
CA LEU A 38 -2.49 10.97 5.72
C LEU A 38 -4.02 10.89 5.72
N PHE A 39 -4.62 10.17 6.69
CA PHE A 39 -6.06 10.07 6.81
C PHE A 39 -6.73 11.45 6.97
N VAL A 40 -6.19 12.28 7.88
CA VAL A 40 -6.76 13.60 8.17
C VAL A 40 -6.65 14.54 6.97
N GLU A 41 -5.49 14.61 6.32
CA GLU A 41 -5.29 15.50 5.18
C GLU A 41 -6.05 15.02 3.93
N ALA A 42 -6.03 13.72 3.66
CA ALA A 42 -6.77 13.16 2.53
C ALA A 42 -8.29 13.33 2.69
N SER A 43 -8.82 13.19 3.91
CA SER A 43 -10.27 13.36 4.15
C SER A 43 -10.75 14.79 3.90
N ARG A 44 -9.85 15.77 3.80
CA ARG A 44 -10.16 17.16 3.45
C ARG A 44 -10.10 17.43 1.95
N MET A 45 -9.67 16.46 1.14
CA MET A 45 -9.57 16.60 -0.31
C MET A 45 -10.94 16.33 -0.96
N PRO A 46 -11.55 17.30 -1.67
CA PRO A 46 -12.85 17.10 -2.31
C PRO A 46 -12.80 15.95 -3.30
N GLY A 47 -13.81 15.07 -3.30
CA GLY A 47 -13.93 13.95 -4.25
C GLY A 47 -13.00 12.75 -3.97
N LEU A 48 -12.14 12.81 -2.95
CA LEU A 48 -11.28 11.69 -2.59
C LEU A 48 -11.98 10.76 -1.58
N ARG A 49 -12.02 9.46 -1.89
CA ARG A 49 -12.55 8.46 -0.95
C ARG A 49 -11.45 8.05 0.02
N VAL A 50 -11.72 8.15 1.32
CA VAL A 50 -10.76 7.76 2.37
C VAL A 50 -11.41 6.76 3.30
N VAL A 51 -10.73 5.63 3.51
CA VAL A 51 -11.19 4.56 4.40
C VAL A 51 -10.21 4.37 5.54
N GLN A 52 -10.76 4.24 6.75
CA GLN A 52 -9.97 3.84 7.90
C GLN A 52 -9.58 2.37 7.76
N LEU A 53 -8.28 2.11 7.82
CA LEU A 53 -7.75 0.76 7.84
C LEU A 53 -6.47 0.72 8.67
N ASP A 54 -6.50 -0.07 9.74
CA ASP A 54 -5.32 -0.36 10.54
C ASP A 54 -4.58 -1.57 9.97
N PHE A 55 -3.27 -1.39 9.78
CA PHE A 55 -2.40 -2.39 9.16
C PHE A 55 -1.48 -3.07 10.20
N LYS A 56 -1.25 -2.42 11.35
CA LYS A 56 -0.35 -2.90 12.39
C LYS A 56 -1.08 -3.79 13.41
N GLY A 57 -0.33 -4.71 14.02
CA GLY A 57 -0.80 -5.58 15.09
C GLY A 57 -0.31 -7.02 14.92
N GLY A 58 -0.42 -7.83 15.98
CA GLY A 58 -0.24 -9.29 15.89
C GLY A 58 -1.32 -9.95 15.04
N LEU A 59 -1.18 -11.26 14.76
CA LEU A 59 -2.06 -12.00 13.82
C LEU A 59 -3.56 -11.78 14.06
N LEU A 60 -4.01 -11.83 15.33
CA LEU A 60 -5.41 -11.61 15.70
C LEU A 60 -5.85 -10.16 15.47
N ALA A 61 -4.98 -9.19 15.77
CA ALA A 61 -5.26 -7.77 15.58
C ALA A 61 -5.29 -7.37 14.08
N THR A 62 -4.59 -8.11 13.21
CA THR A 62 -4.63 -7.86 11.77
C THR A 62 -5.86 -8.47 11.07
N TRP A 63 -6.57 -9.39 11.72
CA TRP A 63 -7.70 -10.11 11.11
C TRP A 63 -8.86 -9.19 10.67
N PRO A 64 -9.32 -8.21 11.48
CA PRO A 64 -10.34 -7.26 11.02
C PRO A 64 -9.87 -6.46 9.81
N GLY A 65 -8.62 -5.99 9.81
CA GLY A 65 -8.01 -5.28 8.68
C GLY A 65 -7.95 -6.14 7.42
N LEU A 66 -7.60 -7.42 7.56
CA LEU A 66 -7.56 -8.37 6.45
C LEU A 66 -8.95 -8.59 5.85
N ARG A 67 -9.97 -8.81 6.69
CA ARG A 67 -11.37 -8.96 6.23
C ARG A 67 -11.86 -7.69 5.55
N ARG A 68 -11.55 -6.51 6.10
CA ARG A 68 -11.94 -5.23 5.52
C ARG A 68 -11.26 -4.99 4.18
N MET A 69 -9.95 -5.23 4.07
CA MET A 69 -9.22 -5.11 2.81
C MET A 69 -9.79 -6.07 1.76
N ARG A 70 -10.03 -7.34 2.12
CA ARG A 70 -10.60 -8.33 1.20
C ARG A 70 -11.99 -7.93 0.70
N MET A 71 -12.81 -7.34 1.57
CA MET A 71 -14.11 -6.79 1.18
C MET A 71 -13.93 -5.67 0.14
N LEU A 72 -13.06 -4.69 0.43
CA LEU A 72 -12.77 -3.58 -0.49
C LEU A 72 -12.28 -4.09 -1.86
N LEU A 73 -11.35 -5.04 -1.89
CA LEU A 73 -10.86 -5.62 -3.14
C LEU A 73 -11.99 -6.27 -3.97
N LYS A 74 -12.99 -6.87 -3.31
CA LYS A 74 -14.13 -7.50 -3.99
C LYS A 74 -15.18 -6.50 -4.45
N THR A 75 -15.48 -5.48 -3.63
CA THR A 75 -16.56 -4.54 -3.90
C THR A 75 -16.13 -3.44 -4.85
N GLU A 76 -14.96 -2.86 -4.63
CA GLU A 76 -14.45 -1.74 -5.43
C GLU A 76 -13.82 -2.21 -6.75
N ARG A 77 -13.40 -3.48 -6.83
CA ARG A 77 -12.78 -4.09 -8.01
C ARG A 77 -11.66 -3.21 -8.60
N PHE A 78 -10.77 -2.74 -7.75
CA PHE A 78 -9.65 -1.88 -8.16
C PHE A 78 -8.87 -2.48 -9.33
N ASP A 79 -8.47 -1.65 -10.28
CA ASP A 79 -7.50 -2.03 -11.32
C ASP A 79 -6.09 -2.16 -10.71
N LEU A 80 -5.77 -1.27 -9.77
CA LEU A 80 -4.46 -1.13 -9.17
C LEU A 80 -4.54 -0.86 -7.66
N VAL A 81 -3.66 -1.52 -6.90
CA VAL A 81 -3.43 -1.23 -5.48
C VAL A 81 -1.99 -0.78 -5.30
N HIS A 82 -1.81 0.45 -4.82
CA HIS A 82 -0.50 1.02 -4.55
C HIS A 82 -0.16 0.89 -3.06
N VAL A 83 0.94 0.18 -2.75
CA VAL A 83 1.41 -0.09 -1.39
C VAL A 83 2.73 0.61 -1.11
N ASN A 84 2.89 1.16 0.09
CA ASN A 84 4.03 2.04 0.43
C ASN A 84 4.93 1.47 1.54
N GLY A 85 4.60 0.30 2.10
CA GLY A 85 5.39 -0.33 3.13
C GLY A 85 5.20 -1.84 3.20
N ALA A 86 6.01 -2.50 4.02
CA ALA A 86 5.98 -3.95 4.11
C ALA A 86 4.71 -4.51 4.76
N VAL A 87 4.14 -3.76 5.71
CA VAL A 87 2.99 -4.21 6.52
C VAL A 87 1.70 -4.14 5.70
N ASP A 88 1.43 -3.01 5.05
CA ASP A 88 0.29 -2.85 4.16
C ASP A 88 0.42 -3.72 2.91
N HIS A 89 1.64 -3.90 2.38
CA HIS A 89 1.89 -4.83 1.29
C HIS A 89 1.53 -6.27 1.65
N ARG A 90 1.96 -6.75 2.82
CA ARG A 90 1.59 -8.08 3.31
C ARG A 90 0.07 -8.22 3.46
N LEU A 91 -0.60 -7.20 3.99
CA LEU A 91 -2.06 -7.24 4.16
C LEU A 91 -2.76 -7.34 2.80
N CYS A 92 -2.33 -6.57 1.80
CA CYS A 92 -2.88 -6.61 0.44
C CYS A 92 -2.65 -7.96 -0.23
N MET A 93 -1.45 -8.53 -0.09
CA MET A 93 -1.13 -9.88 -0.57
C MET A 93 -2.10 -10.92 -0.01
N LEU A 94 -2.27 -10.95 1.31
CA LEU A 94 -3.15 -11.91 1.98
C LEU A 94 -4.62 -11.67 1.63
N ALA A 95 -5.04 -10.40 1.51
CA ALA A 95 -6.40 -10.03 1.14
C ALA A 95 -6.73 -10.44 -0.30
N GLY A 96 -5.77 -10.34 -1.22
CA GLY A 96 -5.91 -10.70 -2.62
C GLY A 96 -5.78 -12.20 -2.91
N ALA A 97 -5.11 -12.96 -2.03
CA ALA A 97 -4.89 -14.38 -2.22
C ALA A 97 -6.21 -15.14 -2.39
N GLY A 98 -6.33 -15.91 -3.49
CA GLY A 98 -7.51 -16.73 -3.79
C GLY A 98 -8.75 -15.96 -4.27
N LEU A 99 -8.64 -14.67 -4.63
CA LEU A 99 -9.72 -13.98 -5.34
C LEU A 99 -9.85 -14.56 -6.77
N ARG A 100 -11.07 -14.96 -7.14
CA ARG A 100 -11.43 -15.41 -8.50
C ARG A 100 -11.88 -14.18 -9.30
N GLY A 101 -11.40 -14.01 -10.53
CA GLY A 101 -11.77 -12.88 -11.40
C GLY A 101 -10.69 -11.81 -11.63
N GLY A 102 -9.42 -12.14 -11.35
CA GLY A 102 -8.27 -11.23 -11.49
C GLY A 102 -8.02 -10.44 -10.20
N ARG A 103 -6.79 -10.52 -9.69
CA ARG A 103 -6.34 -9.64 -8.59
C ARG A 103 -5.96 -8.28 -9.20
N PRO A 104 -6.14 -7.15 -8.47
CA PRO A 104 -5.56 -5.88 -8.91
C PRO A 104 -4.06 -6.00 -9.13
N ALA A 105 -3.54 -5.19 -10.05
CA ALA A 105 -2.10 -5.00 -10.16
C ALA A 105 -1.59 -4.33 -8.87
N ILE A 106 -0.53 -4.86 -8.27
CA ILE A 106 0.06 -4.30 -7.06
C ILE A 106 1.34 -3.55 -7.43
N VAL A 107 1.34 -2.25 -7.16
CA VAL A 107 2.52 -1.39 -7.32
C VAL A 107 3.10 -1.11 -5.95
N TYR A 108 4.38 -1.41 -5.76
CA TYR A 108 5.09 -1.14 -4.52
C TYR A 108 6.00 0.08 -4.67
N THR A 109 5.94 1.07 -3.78
CA THR A 109 6.98 2.11 -3.70
C THR A 109 7.95 1.81 -2.56
N GLN A 110 9.24 1.69 -2.91
CA GLN A 110 10.32 1.53 -1.95
C GLN A 110 10.84 2.91 -1.52
N HIS A 111 10.63 3.24 -0.25
CA HIS A 111 11.00 4.53 0.36
C HIS A 111 12.28 4.47 1.21
N ASN A 112 12.78 3.27 1.52
CA ASN A 112 13.93 3.09 2.38
C ASN A 112 15.00 2.23 1.71
N SER A 113 16.22 2.29 2.22
CA SER A 113 17.35 1.42 1.84
C SER A 113 17.32 0.08 2.57
N ARG A 114 16.30 -0.22 3.37
CA ARG A 114 16.21 -1.46 4.13
C ARG A 114 15.75 -2.58 3.21
N LEU A 115 16.71 -3.28 2.62
CA LEU A 115 16.47 -4.54 1.95
C LEU A 115 16.33 -5.62 3.01
N ALA A 116 15.12 -6.16 3.14
CA ALA A 116 14.93 -7.37 3.91
C ALA A 116 15.04 -8.53 2.92
N GLY A 117 16.18 -9.23 2.89
CA GLY A 117 16.32 -10.56 2.27
C GLY A 117 15.52 -11.64 3.03
N SER A 118 14.37 -11.28 3.59
CA SER A 118 13.55 -12.16 4.40
C SER A 118 12.58 -12.94 3.52
N VAL A 119 12.17 -14.13 3.99
CA VAL A 119 11.14 -14.96 3.37
C VAL A 119 9.86 -14.15 3.09
N GLY A 120 9.48 -13.25 4.01
CA GLY A 120 8.32 -12.39 3.84
C GLY A 120 8.46 -11.33 2.73
N ALA A 121 9.67 -10.87 2.42
CA ALA A 121 9.91 -10.01 1.27
C ALA A 121 9.86 -10.81 -0.03
N PHE A 122 10.47 -11.99 -0.06
CA PHE A 122 10.43 -12.89 -1.20
C PHE A 122 8.99 -13.24 -1.61
N LEU A 123 8.14 -13.64 -0.64
CA LEU A 123 6.74 -13.97 -0.91
C LEU A 123 5.97 -12.77 -1.47
N ARG A 124 6.16 -11.58 -0.91
CA ARG A 124 5.50 -10.35 -1.38
C ARG A 124 5.93 -9.98 -2.79
N ALA A 125 7.23 -10.07 -3.08
CA ALA A 125 7.76 -9.81 -4.41
C ALA A 125 7.16 -10.79 -5.42
N ARG A 126 7.16 -12.09 -5.12
CA ARG A 126 6.76 -13.14 -6.07
C ARG A 126 5.25 -13.24 -6.30
N LEU A 127 4.44 -12.98 -5.26
CA LEU A 127 3.01 -13.26 -5.27
C LEU A 127 2.12 -12.02 -5.31
N ALA A 128 2.66 -10.85 -4.95
CA ALA A 128 1.86 -9.66 -4.74
C ALA A 128 2.60 -8.37 -5.13
N THR A 129 3.47 -8.43 -6.14
CA THR A 129 4.09 -7.25 -6.73
C THR A 129 4.16 -7.42 -8.23
N ASP A 130 3.58 -6.48 -8.96
CA ASP A 130 3.61 -6.47 -10.42
C ASP A 130 4.56 -5.38 -10.94
N ARG A 131 4.69 -4.26 -10.21
CA ARG A 131 5.64 -3.18 -10.50
C ARG A 131 6.21 -2.60 -9.22
N VAL A 132 7.41 -2.03 -9.33
CA VAL A 132 8.07 -1.31 -8.25
C VAL A 132 8.42 0.10 -8.71
N ILE A 133 8.19 1.08 -7.83
CA ILE A 133 8.65 2.45 -7.95
C ILE A 133 9.74 2.67 -6.92
N CYS A 134 10.91 3.09 -7.37
CA CYS A 134 12.01 3.49 -6.51
C CYS A 134 12.05 5.02 -6.46
N VAL A 135 12.03 5.60 -5.25
CA VAL A 135 12.01 7.07 -5.09
C VAL A 135 13.34 7.73 -5.43
N SER A 136 14.41 6.94 -5.58
CA SER A 136 15.73 7.40 -6.04
C SER A 136 16.51 6.28 -6.74
N GLU A 137 17.51 6.66 -7.52
CA GLU A 137 18.46 5.73 -8.14
C GLU A 137 19.19 4.88 -7.08
N HIS A 138 19.50 5.46 -5.92
CA HIS A 138 20.08 4.70 -4.81
C HIS A 138 19.16 3.57 -4.34
N THR A 139 17.88 3.86 -4.11
CA THR A 139 16.90 2.81 -3.76
C THR A 139 16.71 1.79 -4.87
N ARG A 140 16.82 2.21 -6.14
CA ARG A 140 16.72 1.29 -7.29
C ARG A 140 17.87 0.29 -7.30
N ARG A 141 19.11 0.75 -7.16
CA ARG A 141 20.30 -0.12 -7.11
C ARG A 141 20.20 -1.12 -5.98
N SER A 142 19.85 -0.67 -4.78
CA SER A 142 19.59 -1.57 -3.65
C SER A 142 18.50 -2.59 -3.98
N LEU A 143 17.41 -2.18 -4.62
CA LEU A 143 16.30 -3.09 -4.94
C LEU A 143 16.67 -4.17 -5.97
N MET A 144 17.58 -3.87 -6.91
CA MET A 144 18.10 -4.86 -7.88
C MET A 144 18.83 -6.02 -7.21
N ASP A 145 19.35 -5.84 -6.00
CA ASP A 145 20.00 -6.88 -5.21
C ASP A 145 19.00 -7.62 -4.28
N SER A 146 17.70 -7.58 -4.61
CA SER A 146 16.63 -8.13 -3.78
C SER A 146 15.62 -8.94 -4.59
N PRO A 147 14.70 -9.68 -3.94
CA PRO A 147 13.66 -10.45 -4.64
C PRO A 147 12.71 -9.63 -5.52
N TYR A 148 12.78 -8.30 -5.46
CA TYR A 148 11.95 -7.36 -6.22
C TYR A 148 12.57 -6.92 -7.56
N ALA A 149 13.75 -7.42 -7.90
CA ALA A 149 14.42 -7.20 -9.19
C ALA A 149 13.67 -7.85 -10.36
#